data_AF-A0A6I4RY82-F1
#
_entry.id   AF-A0A6I4RY82-F1
#
_cell.length_a   1.000
_cell.length_b   1.000
_cell.length_c   1.000
_cell.angle_alpha   90.00
_cell.angle_beta   90.00
_cell.angle_gamma   90.00
#
_symmetry.space_group_name_H-M   'P 1'
#
loop_
_entity.id
_entity.type
_entity.pdbx_description
1 polymer ?
#
loop_
_entity_poly.entity_id
_entity_poly.type
_entity_poly.pdbx_seq_one_letter_code
_entity_poly.pdbx_strand_id
1 'polypeptide(L)'
;MKKKILTSLIASSLLASSLFAADATVVDSKTTQQQTQAKVDMGADVANLNNAISTDSKPVATTSQDKRSAEEILNDVMENYIDQNNLRDRYDYVGSAIGTASVNQTNSNYVDSAQLAFEKALIKAQAEYISFISANTKVDKSLNIDSTQGSTANEIDTDADKPKQGTQAAIDAKQKALDEAKLDNQLKEQGLNPNDFATPEEKKKALLSQQMTIKSLTTGFGNLSGLLPIKTFVVEKDGNAAIGVVVIYSDKIKGMFEDIKHGNEPVIVGKGGQSPSDLYKDKSGEDMMGDYGIRVGFGEDNKPYILAYGQGSYNGPSIQGVSAGDYGYKQAAIMARANLVTLIAGQMSTQEALTMSEDISSTLAKNTKTQQTRRIDATDIEKTLSTYYKTKANLDIVGLKTVKRWRYKLPGTENIVYGVVLKWDPKQVATANKIKNFSYDEYRKQNTQNTESGQSSLNGKVIIRQSDDNKYLNQY
;
A
#
# COMPACT_ATOMS: atom_id res chain seq x y z
N MET A 1 -49.14 19.41 -1.49
CA MET A 1 -48.06 20.21 -2.11
C MET A 1 -46.96 20.42 -1.06
N LYS A 2 -45.83 19.73 -1.17
CA LYS A 2 -44.48 20.26 -1.51
C LYS A 2 -43.89 21.33 -0.56
N LYS A 3 -42.85 20.87 0.16
CA LYS A 3 -41.46 21.39 0.24
C LYS A 3 -41.03 22.38 1.35
N LYS A 4 -39.88 21.98 1.93
CA LYS A 4 -38.76 22.73 2.56
C LYS A 4 -38.86 23.00 4.07
N ILE A 5 -38.15 22.18 4.84
CA ILE A 5 -37.51 22.58 6.11
C ILE A 5 -36.00 22.42 5.91
N LEU A 6 -35.28 23.49 6.19
CA LEU A 6 -33.84 23.65 6.06
C LEU A 6 -33.24 23.63 7.49
N THR A 7 -32.01 23.12 7.59
CA THR A 7 -30.94 23.50 8.55
C THR A 7 -31.11 23.24 10.05
N SER A 8 -30.28 22.33 10.58
CA SER A 8 -29.40 22.66 11.71
C SER A 8 -28.08 21.86 11.62
N LEU A 9 -26.98 22.58 11.40
CA LEU A 9 -25.61 22.12 11.60
C LEU A 9 -25.23 22.51 13.04
N ILE A 10 -24.83 21.54 13.86
CA ILE A 10 -24.25 21.81 15.18
C ILE A 10 -22.74 21.90 14.99
N ALA A 11 -22.21 23.11 15.12
CA ALA A 11 -20.80 23.38 15.33
C ALA A 11 -20.56 23.43 16.85
N SER A 12 -19.59 22.65 17.34
CA SER A 12 -19.10 22.75 18.72
C SER A 12 -17.60 23.02 18.72
N SER A 13 -17.31 24.30 18.90
CA SER A 13 -16.17 24.96 19.56
C SER A 13 -14.97 24.10 20.00
N LEU A 14 -13.81 24.41 19.41
CA LEU A 14 -12.48 24.30 20.05
C LEU A 14 -12.04 25.71 20.47
N LEU A 15 -11.92 25.92 21.78
CA LEU A 15 -11.34 27.11 22.39
C LEU A 15 -9.81 27.01 22.32
N ALA A 16 -9.18 27.89 21.54
CA ALA A 16 -7.76 28.21 21.65
C ALA A 16 -7.63 29.64 22.20
N SER A 17 -6.98 29.75 23.36
CA SER A 17 -6.69 31.00 24.05
C SER A 17 -5.65 31.84 23.29
N SER A 18 -6.01 33.08 22.98
CA SER A 18 -5.12 34.16 22.57
C SER A 18 -4.53 34.87 23.79
N LEU A 19 -3.26 35.28 23.72
CA LEU A 19 -2.70 36.40 24.50
C LEU A 19 -1.33 36.79 23.92
N PHE A 20 -1.31 37.85 23.12
CA PHE A 20 -0.56 39.10 23.32
C PHE A 20 -0.42 39.85 21.99
N ALA A 21 -0.87 41.11 22.02
CA ALA A 21 -0.83 42.07 20.94
C ALA A 21 0.09 43.25 21.31
N ALA A 22 0.47 44.01 20.26
CA ALA A 22 1.18 45.31 20.19
C ALA A 22 2.59 45.17 19.58
N ASP A 23 3.02 45.91 18.55
CA ASP A 23 2.42 47.06 17.88
C ASP A 23 2.99 47.25 16.45
N ALA A 24 2.34 48.12 15.69
CA ALA A 24 2.37 48.40 14.26
C ALA A 24 3.73 48.56 13.52
N THR A 25 3.74 48.15 12.24
CA THR A 25 3.74 49.09 11.09
C THR A 25 3.53 48.36 9.76
N VAL A 26 2.69 48.95 8.92
CA VAL A 26 2.21 48.45 7.63
C VAL A 26 3.22 48.74 6.53
N VAL A 27 3.69 47.71 5.82
CA VAL A 27 4.09 47.82 4.41
C VAL A 27 3.60 46.58 3.65
N ASP A 28 2.79 46.89 2.64
CA ASP A 28 2.16 45.99 1.67
C ASP A 28 3.19 45.14 0.90
N SER A 29 3.06 43.82 0.99
CA SER A 29 3.60 42.90 -0.01
C SER A 29 2.84 41.58 0.03
N LYS A 30 2.05 41.33 -1.03
CA LYS A 30 1.53 40.00 -1.37
C LYS A 30 2.69 39.02 -1.56
N THR A 31 3.12 38.39 -0.47
CA THR A 31 3.92 37.18 -0.53
C THR A 31 3.00 36.00 -0.33
N THR A 32 2.80 35.24 -1.40
CA THR A 32 2.33 33.86 -1.33
C THR A 32 3.34 33.10 -0.49
N GLN A 33 3.10 33.00 0.82
CA GLN A 33 3.86 32.11 1.68
C GLN A 33 3.51 30.68 1.27
N GLN A 34 4.31 30.12 0.36
CA GLN A 34 4.58 28.69 0.37
C GLN A 34 5.09 28.39 1.79
N GLN A 35 4.23 27.76 2.61
CA GLN A 35 4.71 27.07 3.80
C GLN A 35 5.73 26.04 3.33
N THR A 36 7.00 26.35 3.49
CA THR A 36 8.10 25.41 3.33
C THR A 36 7.91 24.33 4.39
N GLN A 37 7.21 23.24 4.05
CA GLN A 37 7.20 22.04 4.87
C GLN A 37 8.65 21.62 5.10
N ALA A 38 9.03 21.47 6.37
CA ALA A 38 10.36 21.03 6.75
C ALA A 38 10.61 19.64 6.14
N LYS A 39 11.60 19.54 5.24
CA LYS A 39 11.97 18.28 4.58
C LYS A 39 12.43 17.26 5.62
N VAL A 40 11.93 16.02 5.52
CA VAL A 40 12.30 14.92 6.42
C VAL A 40 13.46 14.15 5.79
N ASP A 41 14.57 14.01 6.51
CA ASP A 41 15.77 13.30 6.03
C ASP A 41 15.62 11.77 6.23
N MET A 42 15.74 11.00 5.15
CA MET A 42 15.78 9.54 5.23
C MET A 42 17.09 9.02 5.83
N GLY A 43 18.15 9.83 5.87
CA GLY A 43 19.41 9.47 6.52
C GLY A 43 19.99 8.16 6.00
N ALA A 44 20.35 7.25 6.90
CA ALA A 44 20.96 5.96 6.59
C ALA A 44 20.07 5.03 5.74
N ASP A 45 18.75 5.21 5.76
CA ASP A 45 17.82 4.36 5.01
C ASP A 45 17.98 4.49 3.49
N VAL A 46 18.46 5.64 3.01
CA VAL A 46 18.70 5.87 1.57
C VAL A 46 19.71 4.85 1.04
N ALA A 47 20.84 4.71 1.74
CA ALA A 47 21.87 3.75 1.38
C ALA A 47 21.35 2.33 1.54
N ASN A 48 20.60 2.02 2.60
CA ASN A 48 20.05 0.68 2.83
C ASN A 48 19.12 0.24 1.69
N LEU A 49 18.20 1.11 1.28
CA LEU A 49 17.22 0.82 0.23
C LEU A 49 17.87 0.73 -1.15
N ASN A 50 18.78 1.67 -1.51
CA ASN A 50 19.49 1.61 -2.78
C ASN A 50 20.45 0.40 -2.84
N ASN A 51 21.17 0.09 -1.76
CA ASN A 51 22.04 -1.09 -1.71
C ASN A 51 21.23 -2.38 -1.83
N ALA A 52 20.07 -2.48 -1.18
CA ALA A 52 19.19 -3.63 -1.33
C ALA A 52 18.76 -3.85 -2.80
N ILE A 53 18.50 -2.79 -3.55
CA ILE A 53 18.21 -2.84 -4.99
C ILE A 53 19.43 -3.35 -5.79
N SER A 54 20.64 -2.91 -5.43
CA SER A 54 21.88 -3.28 -6.12
C SER A 54 22.36 -4.70 -5.85
N THR A 55 21.94 -5.34 -4.75
CA THR A 55 22.36 -6.72 -4.44
C THR A 55 21.86 -7.73 -5.47
N ASP A 56 22.72 -8.66 -5.88
CA ASP A 56 22.34 -9.74 -6.81
C ASP A 56 21.21 -10.60 -6.25
N SER A 57 20.30 -10.98 -7.13
CA SER A 57 19.11 -11.79 -6.83
C SER A 57 19.09 -13.01 -7.74
N LYS A 58 20.20 -13.74 -7.79
CA LYS A 58 20.29 -15.02 -8.51
C LYS A 58 19.30 -16.03 -7.90
N PRO A 59 18.81 -17.01 -8.68
CA PRO A 59 18.10 -18.15 -8.11
C PRO A 59 18.97 -18.83 -7.05
N VAL A 60 18.37 -19.21 -5.92
CA VAL A 60 19.12 -19.81 -4.81
C VAL A 60 19.64 -21.18 -5.23
N ALA A 61 20.96 -21.30 -5.38
CA ALA A 61 21.60 -22.52 -5.81
C ALA A 61 21.40 -23.63 -4.77
N THR A 62 20.85 -24.76 -5.22
CA THR A 62 20.60 -25.94 -4.39
C THR A 62 21.30 -27.14 -5.01
N THR A 63 22.13 -27.86 -4.25
CA THR A 63 22.82 -29.05 -4.77
C THR A 63 21.90 -30.26 -4.74
N SER A 64 22.17 -31.26 -5.59
CA SER A 64 21.41 -32.53 -5.59
C SER A 64 21.50 -33.29 -4.26
N GLN A 65 22.45 -32.97 -3.38
CA GLN A 65 22.61 -33.58 -2.07
C GLN A 65 21.86 -32.83 -0.96
N ASP A 66 21.35 -31.62 -1.26
CA ASP A 66 20.62 -30.82 -0.30
C ASP A 66 19.21 -31.39 -0.06
N LYS A 67 19.00 -31.92 1.14
CA LYS A 67 17.74 -32.57 1.56
C LYS A 67 16.69 -31.60 2.10
N ARG A 68 17.03 -30.32 2.30
CA ARG A 68 16.09 -29.32 2.80
C ARG A 68 14.94 -29.09 1.83
N SER A 69 13.74 -28.90 2.32
CA SER A 69 12.60 -28.43 1.52
C SER A 69 12.85 -27.02 0.96
N ALA A 70 12.07 -26.62 -0.05
CA ALA A 70 12.12 -25.25 -0.57
C ALA A 70 11.86 -24.20 0.52
N GLU A 71 11.01 -24.52 1.49
CA GLU A 71 10.68 -23.64 2.61
C GLU A 71 11.87 -23.46 3.57
N GLU A 72 12.54 -24.55 3.96
CA GLU A 72 13.74 -24.49 4.81
C GLU A 72 14.87 -23.72 4.12
N ILE A 73 15.10 -23.94 2.83
CA ILE A 73 16.11 -23.19 2.06
C ILE A 73 15.80 -21.69 2.06
N LEU A 74 14.55 -21.31 1.81
CA LEU A 74 14.14 -19.91 1.79
C LEU A 74 14.23 -19.27 3.18
N ASN A 75 13.83 -19.97 4.24
CA ASN A 75 13.97 -19.47 5.61
C ASN A 75 15.44 -19.21 5.95
N ASP A 76 16.33 -20.16 5.65
CA ASP A 76 17.76 -20.01 5.92
C ASP A 76 18.37 -18.79 5.19
N VAL A 77 18.08 -18.61 3.90
CA VAL A 77 18.64 -17.47 3.15
C VAL A 77 18.04 -16.13 3.58
N MET A 78 16.76 -16.10 3.98
CA MET A 78 16.11 -14.88 4.47
C MET A 78 16.63 -14.49 5.85
N GLU A 79 16.74 -15.42 6.80
CA GLU A 79 17.28 -15.13 8.13
C GLU A 79 18.75 -14.70 8.04
N ASN A 80 19.56 -15.39 7.23
CA ASN A 80 20.93 -14.96 6.96
C ASN A 80 20.99 -13.53 6.40
N TYR A 81 20.09 -13.18 5.47
CA TYR A 81 20.03 -11.83 4.93
C TYR A 81 19.62 -10.80 5.99
N ILE A 82 18.65 -11.13 6.84
CA ILE A 82 18.16 -10.27 7.93
C ILE A 82 19.29 -9.99 8.93
N ASP A 83 20.00 -11.02 9.36
CA ASP A 83 21.05 -10.94 10.37
C ASP A 83 22.31 -10.26 9.84
N GLN A 84 22.80 -10.63 8.65
CA GLN A 84 24.01 -10.05 8.06
C GLN A 84 23.86 -8.55 7.77
N ASN A 85 22.65 -8.09 7.46
CA ASN A 85 22.36 -6.69 7.23
C ASN A 85 21.90 -5.95 8.50
N ASN A 86 21.79 -6.64 9.63
CA ASN A 86 21.32 -6.10 10.92
C ASN A 86 19.98 -5.37 10.76
N LEU A 87 19.03 -5.96 10.02
CA LEU A 87 17.80 -5.27 9.67
C LEU A 87 16.93 -4.99 10.90
N ARG A 88 16.96 -5.90 11.88
CA ARG A 88 16.17 -5.78 13.13
C ARG A 88 16.65 -4.63 14.03
N ASP A 89 17.90 -4.19 13.88
CA ASP A 89 18.42 -3.01 14.59
C ASP A 89 18.12 -1.69 13.86
N ARG A 90 17.77 -1.77 12.57
CA ARG A 90 17.54 -0.62 11.69
C ARG A 90 16.07 -0.25 11.54
N TYR A 91 15.18 -1.23 11.70
CA TYR A 91 13.75 -1.09 11.45
C TYR A 91 12.93 -1.63 12.61
N ASP A 92 11.86 -0.92 12.95
CA ASP A 92 10.96 -1.28 14.07
C ASP A 92 10.23 -2.61 13.85
N TYR A 93 10.10 -3.02 12.59
CA TYR A 93 9.58 -4.34 12.22
C TYR A 93 10.31 -4.86 10.99
N VAL A 94 10.71 -6.12 11.08
CA VAL A 94 11.23 -6.93 9.97
C VAL A 94 10.45 -8.23 9.97
N GLY A 95 9.94 -8.62 8.81
CA GLY A 95 9.20 -9.86 8.62
C GLY A 95 9.67 -10.59 7.38
N SER A 96 9.43 -11.90 7.35
CA SER A 96 9.68 -12.73 6.18
C SER A 96 8.56 -13.73 5.98
N ALA A 97 8.18 -13.97 4.73
CA ALA A 97 7.16 -14.96 4.40
C ALA A 97 7.49 -15.69 3.09
N ILE A 98 6.90 -16.86 2.93
CA ILE A 98 7.11 -17.75 1.79
C ILE A 98 5.78 -18.05 1.13
N GLY A 99 5.78 -18.07 -0.20
CA GLY A 99 4.68 -18.54 -1.01
C GLY A 99 5.17 -19.54 -2.04
N THR A 100 4.30 -20.48 -2.41
CA THR A 100 4.63 -21.55 -3.36
C THR A 100 3.53 -21.70 -4.41
N ALA A 101 3.94 -22.12 -5.61
CA ALA A 101 3.05 -22.48 -6.70
C ALA A 101 3.67 -23.58 -7.56
N SER A 102 2.84 -24.50 -8.02
CA SER A 102 3.28 -25.63 -8.84
C SER A 102 3.55 -25.21 -10.28
N VAL A 103 4.67 -25.67 -10.83
CA VAL A 103 5.00 -25.53 -12.24
C VAL A 103 4.55 -26.78 -13.01
N ASN A 104 4.24 -26.62 -14.28
CA ASN A 104 3.87 -27.74 -15.14
C ASN A 104 5.12 -28.56 -15.55
N GLN A 105 4.90 -29.74 -16.13
CA GLN A 105 5.99 -30.66 -16.47
C GLN A 105 7.03 -30.07 -17.45
N THR A 106 6.62 -29.11 -18.30
CA THR A 106 7.50 -28.45 -19.27
C THR A 106 8.13 -27.16 -18.72
N ASN A 107 7.85 -26.82 -17.46
CA ASN A 107 8.20 -25.56 -16.80
C ASN A 107 7.83 -24.31 -17.63
N SER A 108 6.82 -24.42 -18.51
CA SER A 108 6.44 -23.37 -19.45
C SER A 108 5.60 -22.28 -18.79
N ASN A 109 5.01 -22.57 -17.63
CA ASN A 109 4.25 -21.63 -16.80
C ASN A 109 5.08 -21.13 -15.59
N TYR A 110 6.41 -21.27 -15.62
CA TYR A 110 7.31 -20.86 -14.55
C TYR A 110 7.02 -19.43 -14.07
N VAL A 111 7.01 -18.47 -14.99
CA VAL A 111 6.87 -17.04 -14.68
C VAL A 111 5.55 -16.71 -13.99
N ASP A 112 4.46 -17.35 -14.43
CA ASP A 112 3.13 -17.16 -13.84
C ASP A 112 3.06 -17.78 -12.44
N SER A 113 3.66 -18.96 -12.28
CA SER A 113 3.71 -19.67 -11.01
C SER A 113 4.56 -18.92 -9.99
N ALA A 114 5.73 -18.44 -10.39
CA ALA A 114 6.62 -17.66 -9.54
C ALA A 114 6.00 -16.30 -9.14
N GLN A 115 5.31 -15.62 -10.07
CA GLN A 115 4.55 -14.41 -9.74
C GLN A 115 3.42 -14.69 -8.74
N LEU A 116 2.67 -15.78 -8.91
CA LEU A 116 1.63 -16.20 -7.95
C LEU A 116 2.24 -16.55 -6.57
N ALA A 117 3.39 -17.22 -6.56
CA ALA A 117 4.12 -17.53 -5.34
C ALA A 117 4.56 -16.24 -4.61
N PHE A 118 5.06 -15.24 -5.35
CA PHE A 118 5.37 -13.92 -4.80
C PHE A 118 4.13 -13.23 -4.20
N GLU A 119 3.00 -13.22 -4.92
CA GLU A 119 1.76 -12.59 -4.44
C GLU A 119 1.29 -13.22 -3.12
N LYS A 120 1.32 -14.55 -3.03
CA LYS A 120 1.02 -15.27 -1.77
C LYS A 120 2.00 -14.90 -0.66
N ALA A 121 3.30 -14.89 -0.95
CA ALA A 121 4.32 -14.54 0.04
C ALA A 121 4.12 -13.12 0.58
N LEU A 122 3.84 -12.15 -0.30
CA LEU A 122 3.61 -10.76 0.10
C LEU A 122 2.35 -10.60 0.95
N ILE A 123 1.22 -11.19 0.54
CA ILE A 123 -0.03 -11.12 1.30
C ILE A 123 0.14 -11.78 2.67
N LYS A 124 0.85 -12.92 2.74
CA LYS A 124 1.17 -13.59 4.00
C LYS A 124 2.01 -12.68 4.92
N ALA A 125 3.07 -12.05 4.41
CA ALA A 125 3.89 -11.11 5.19
C ALA A 125 3.06 -9.91 5.72
N GLN A 126 2.16 -9.38 4.89
CA GLN A 126 1.24 -8.30 5.28
C GLN A 126 0.27 -8.75 6.38
N ALA A 127 -0.30 -9.95 6.26
CA ALA A 127 -1.21 -10.52 7.24
C ALA A 127 -0.53 -10.80 8.59
N GLU A 128 0.70 -11.31 8.56
CA GLU A 128 1.52 -11.53 9.76
C GLU A 128 1.86 -10.22 10.47
N TYR A 129 2.21 -9.17 9.72
CA TYR A 129 2.41 -7.83 10.28
C TYR A 129 1.15 -7.30 10.95
N ILE A 130 -0.02 -7.39 10.31
CA ILE A 130 -1.29 -6.96 10.91
C ILE A 130 -1.59 -7.78 12.17
N SER A 131 -1.37 -9.09 12.13
CA SER A 131 -1.52 -9.97 13.30
C SER A 131 -0.62 -9.52 14.45
N PHE A 132 0.65 -9.19 14.17
CA PHE A 132 1.61 -8.67 15.14
C PHE A 132 1.14 -7.36 15.80
N ILE A 133 0.74 -6.37 15.00
CA ILE A 133 0.21 -5.09 15.50
C ILE A 133 -1.07 -5.30 16.34
N SER A 134 -1.92 -6.24 15.92
CA SER A 134 -3.16 -6.55 16.62
C SER A 134 -2.95 -7.21 17.98
N ALA A 135 -1.86 -7.99 18.14
CA ALA A 135 -1.53 -8.65 19.39
C ALA A 135 -0.98 -7.65 20.42
N ASN A 136 -0.04 -6.79 20.02
CA ASN A 136 0.60 -5.84 20.93
C ASN A 136 -0.40 -4.81 21.49
N THR A 137 -1.32 -4.33 20.63
CA THR A 137 -2.33 -3.34 21.04
C THR A 137 -3.33 -3.89 22.08
N LYS A 138 -3.58 -5.22 22.09
CA LYS A 138 -4.46 -5.87 23.07
C LYS A 138 -3.82 -5.95 24.46
N VAL A 139 -2.52 -6.19 24.53
CA VAL A 139 -1.78 -6.34 25.81
C VAL A 139 -1.69 -5.00 26.55
N ASP A 140 -1.25 -3.92 25.88
CA ASP A 140 -1.02 -2.60 26.51
C ASP A 140 -2.28 -1.97 27.11
N LYS A 141 -3.46 -2.31 26.58
CA LYS A 141 -4.73 -1.76 27.06
C LYS A 141 -5.49 -2.67 28.00
N SER A 142 -5.25 -3.98 27.96
CA SER A 142 -5.77 -4.90 28.98
C SER A 142 -5.25 -4.54 30.38
N LEU A 143 -3.98 -4.11 30.47
CA LEU A 143 -3.37 -3.63 31.71
C LEU A 143 -3.95 -2.30 32.23
N ASN A 144 -4.54 -1.49 31.34
CA ASN A 144 -5.19 -0.23 31.72
C ASN A 144 -6.65 -0.40 32.18
N ILE A 145 -7.21 -1.60 32.07
CA ILE A 145 -8.61 -1.87 32.45
C ILE A 145 -8.71 -2.39 33.90
N ASP A 146 -7.60 -2.81 34.51
CA ASP A 146 -7.60 -3.39 35.86
C ASP A 146 -7.59 -2.37 37.03
N SER A 147 -7.78 -1.05 36.80
CA SER A 147 -7.61 -0.08 37.91
C SER A 147 -8.54 1.12 37.99
N THR A 148 -9.65 1.20 37.26
CA THR A 148 -10.65 2.25 37.53
C THR A 148 -12.07 1.81 37.24
N GLN A 149 -12.69 1.06 38.16
CA GLN A 149 -13.99 1.38 38.76
C GLN A 149 -14.24 0.42 39.93
N GLY A 150 -14.42 1.00 41.11
CA GLY A 150 -14.66 0.26 42.34
C GLY A 150 -15.88 -0.65 42.20
N SER A 151 -15.67 -1.91 42.57
CA SER A 151 -16.71 -2.85 42.95
C SER A 151 -17.63 -2.23 44.01
N THR A 152 -18.83 -1.82 43.62
CA THR A 152 -20.00 -1.95 44.48
C THR A 152 -20.97 -2.88 43.79
N ALA A 153 -20.75 -4.17 44.00
CA ALA A 153 -21.77 -5.18 43.82
C ALA A 153 -22.90 -4.89 44.83
N ASN A 154 -24.03 -4.40 44.34
CA ASN A 154 -25.31 -4.62 45.01
C ASN A 154 -26.01 -5.70 44.20
N GLU A 155 -26.04 -6.91 44.75
CA GLU A 155 -27.03 -7.92 44.40
C GLU A 155 -28.42 -7.28 44.58
N ILE A 156 -29.21 -7.25 43.51
CA ILE A 156 -30.64 -6.96 43.63
C ILE A 156 -31.32 -8.31 43.54
N ASP A 157 -31.77 -8.75 44.71
CA ASP A 157 -32.68 -9.86 44.93
C ASP A 157 -34.01 -9.64 44.18
N THR A 158 -34.60 -10.78 43.85
CA THR A 158 -35.79 -11.09 43.08
C THR A 158 -37.06 -10.30 43.41
N ASP A 159 -37.85 -10.07 42.36
CA ASP A 159 -39.32 -9.86 42.33
C ASP A 159 -40.03 -9.47 43.65
N ALA A 160 -39.95 -8.20 44.06
CA ALA A 160 -40.95 -7.58 44.95
C ALA A 160 -40.87 -6.03 44.95
N ASP A 161 -41.18 -5.39 43.82
CA ASP A 161 -41.88 -4.09 43.71
C ASP A 161 -41.53 -3.45 42.36
N LYS A 162 -42.51 -3.38 41.46
CA LYS A 162 -42.43 -2.41 40.35
C LYS A 162 -42.49 -1.02 40.99
N PRO A 163 -41.45 -0.17 40.87
CA PRO A 163 -41.44 1.12 41.55
C PRO A 163 -42.62 1.97 41.07
N LYS A 164 -43.38 2.53 42.02
CA LYS A 164 -44.57 3.34 41.74
C LYS A 164 -44.22 4.50 40.81
N GLN A 165 -45.05 4.71 39.80
CA GLN A 165 -44.89 5.71 38.75
C GLN A 165 -44.66 7.12 39.37
N GLY A 166 -43.56 7.79 39.01
CA GLY A 166 -43.22 9.14 39.52
C GLY A 166 -42.24 9.20 40.69
N THR A 167 -41.73 8.06 41.18
CA THR A 167 -40.66 8.01 42.20
C THR A 167 -39.26 8.05 41.58
N GLN A 168 -38.27 8.56 42.31
CA GLN A 168 -36.86 8.60 41.87
C GLN A 168 -36.34 7.20 41.48
N ALA A 169 -36.72 6.16 42.23
CA ALA A 169 -36.39 4.76 41.92
C ALA A 169 -36.95 4.28 40.56
N ALA A 170 -38.13 4.78 40.15
CA ALA A 170 -38.69 4.47 38.83
C ALA A 170 -37.96 5.19 37.68
N ILE A 171 -37.39 6.37 37.96
CA ILE A 171 -36.56 7.13 37.01
C ILE A 171 -35.21 6.44 36.86
N ASP A 172 -34.58 6.04 37.97
CA ASP A 172 -33.29 5.34 37.97
C ASP A 172 -33.38 3.96 37.29
N ALA A 173 -34.47 3.21 37.54
CA ALA A 173 -34.73 1.94 36.87
C ALA A 173 -34.95 2.10 35.35
N LYS A 174 -35.66 3.16 34.92
CA LYS A 174 -35.82 3.48 33.49
C LYS A 174 -34.51 3.91 32.84
N GLN A 175 -33.68 4.67 33.54
CA GLN A 175 -32.37 5.07 33.05
C GLN A 175 -31.45 3.87 32.88
N LYS A 176 -31.40 2.96 33.87
CA LYS A 176 -30.66 1.71 33.78
C LYS A 176 -31.13 0.83 32.62
N ALA A 177 -32.44 0.66 32.46
CA ALA A 177 -33.00 -0.09 31.34
C ALA A 177 -32.69 0.56 29.97
N LEU A 178 -32.66 1.89 29.90
CA LEU A 178 -32.27 2.61 28.69
C LEU A 178 -30.80 2.41 28.36
N ASP A 179 -29.92 2.40 29.36
CA ASP A 179 -28.49 2.19 29.17
C ASP A 179 -28.16 0.73 28.81
N GLU A 180 -28.88 -0.24 29.38
CA GLU A 180 -28.84 -1.65 28.95
C GLU A 180 -29.36 -1.82 27.51
N ALA A 181 -30.45 -1.14 27.14
CA ALA A 181 -30.98 -1.20 25.76
C ALA A 181 -30.03 -0.55 24.74
N LYS A 182 -29.33 0.54 25.11
CA LYS A 182 -28.27 1.12 24.27
C LYS A 182 -27.11 0.13 24.10
N LEU A 183 -26.70 -0.53 25.17
CA LEU A 183 -25.62 -1.52 25.14
C LEU A 183 -26.00 -2.72 24.24
N ASP A 184 -27.24 -3.19 24.33
CA ASP A 184 -27.76 -4.26 23.48
C ASP A 184 -27.80 -3.86 22.00
N ASN A 185 -28.18 -2.62 21.70
CA ASN A 185 -28.16 -2.10 20.33
C ASN A 185 -26.74 -1.99 19.79
N GLN A 186 -25.78 -1.52 20.60
CA GLN A 186 -24.37 -1.45 20.21
C GLN A 186 -23.77 -2.84 19.96
N LEU A 187 -24.10 -3.83 20.79
CA LEU A 187 -23.69 -5.22 20.54
C LEU A 187 -24.27 -5.75 19.23
N LYS A 188 -25.56 -5.53 18.96
CA LYS A 188 -26.21 -5.94 17.71
C LYS A 188 -25.60 -5.28 16.48
N GLU A 189 -25.30 -3.98 16.56
CA GLU A 189 -24.64 -3.23 15.49
C GLU A 189 -23.26 -3.84 15.16
N GLN A 190 -22.55 -4.33 16.18
CA GLN A 190 -21.27 -5.01 16.05
C GLN A 190 -21.38 -6.51 15.72
N GLY A 191 -22.59 -7.02 15.44
CA GLY A 191 -22.84 -8.40 15.07
C GLY A 191 -22.83 -9.40 16.24
N LEU A 192 -22.84 -8.93 17.49
CA LEU A 192 -22.91 -9.75 18.69
C LEU A 192 -24.36 -9.91 19.16
N ASN A 193 -24.70 -11.09 19.67
CA ASN A 193 -26.02 -11.35 20.25
C ASN A 193 -26.01 -10.99 21.75
N PRO A 194 -26.80 -10.00 22.22
CA PRO A 194 -26.78 -9.60 23.62
C PRO A 194 -27.21 -10.70 24.60
N ASN A 195 -27.97 -11.69 24.12
CA ASN A 195 -28.45 -12.81 24.93
C ASN A 195 -27.34 -13.83 25.26
N ASP A 196 -26.18 -13.73 24.62
CA ASP A 196 -25.02 -14.59 24.90
C ASP A 196 -24.26 -14.14 26.17
N PHE A 197 -24.62 -13.01 26.77
CA PHE A 197 -23.97 -12.41 27.94
C PHE A 197 -24.98 -12.22 29.08
N ALA A 198 -24.66 -12.71 30.28
CA ALA A 198 -25.57 -12.72 31.42
C ALA A 198 -25.59 -11.38 32.16
N THR A 199 -24.48 -10.64 32.16
CA THR A 199 -24.34 -9.39 32.93
C THR A 199 -24.06 -8.16 32.04
N PRO A 200 -24.46 -6.94 32.48
CA PRO A 200 -24.08 -5.70 31.79
C PRO A 200 -22.55 -5.51 31.70
N GLU A 201 -21.79 -5.99 32.68
CA GLU A 201 -20.33 -5.90 32.65
C GLU A 201 -19.70 -6.83 31.60
N GLU A 202 -20.23 -8.05 31.43
CA GLU A 202 -19.83 -8.94 30.33
C GLU A 202 -20.14 -8.32 28.97
N LYS A 203 -21.32 -7.70 28.83
CA LYS A 203 -21.72 -6.97 27.62
C LYS A 203 -20.76 -5.81 27.31
N LYS A 204 -20.41 -4.99 28.31
CA LYS A 204 -19.42 -3.90 28.17
C LYS A 204 -18.05 -4.43 27.78
N LYS A 205 -17.57 -5.50 28.43
CA LYS A 205 -16.27 -6.13 28.14
C LYS A 205 -16.23 -6.70 26.72
N ALA A 206 -17.30 -7.36 26.27
CA ALA A 206 -17.40 -7.89 24.92
C ALA A 206 -17.39 -6.76 23.88
N LEU A 207 -18.18 -5.69 24.10
CA LEU A 207 -18.20 -4.52 23.22
C LEU A 207 -16.84 -3.84 23.14
N LEU A 208 -16.18 -3.61 24.28
CA LEU A 208 -14.86 -3.00 24.33
C LEU A 208 -13.82 -3.88 23.63
N SER A 209 -13.83 -5.19 23.86
CA SER A 209 -12.94 -6.15 23.18
C SER A 209 -13.10 -6.10 21.66
N GLN A 210 -14.34 -5.99 21.18
CA GLN A 210 -14.65 -5.86 19.75
C GLN A 210 -14.12 -4.54 19.19
N GLN A 211 -14.39 -3.42 19.86
CA GLN A 211 -13.88 -2.10 19.46
C GLN A 211 -12.35 -2.03 19.43
N MET A 212 -11.68 -2.65 20.42
CA MET A 212 -10.22 -2.74 20.44
C MET A 212 -9.69 -3.60 19.30
N THR A 213 -10.37 -4.70 18.99
CA THR A 213 -10.02 -5.58 17.86
C THR A 213 -10.12 -4.82 16.53
N ILE A 214 -11.25 -4.15 16.28
CA ILE A 214 -11.47 -3.34 15.08
C ILE A 214 -10.43 -2.21 14.99
N LYS A 215 -10.19 -1.49 16.09
CA LYS A 215 -9.20 -0.42 16.14
C LYS A 215 -7.80 -0.93 15.78
N SER A 216 -7.40 -2.06 16.37
CA SER A 216 -6.05 -2.62 16.15
C SER A 216 -5.86 -3.11 14.72
N LEU A 217 -6.87 -3.77 14.15
CA LEU A 217 -6.88 -4.14 12.73
C LEU A 217 -6.84 -2.91 11.82
N THR A 218 -7.64 -1.89 12.11
CA THR A 218 -7.69 -0.66 11.31
C THR A 218 -6.34 0.03 11.29
N THR A 219 -5.66 0.08 12.44
CA THR A 219 -4.27 0.57 12.53
C THR A 219 -3.31 -0.30 11.72
N GLY A 220 -3.39 -1.63 11.84
CA GLY A 220 -2.55 -2.55 11.05
C GLY A 220 -2.72 -2.36 9.54
N PHE A 221 -3.96 -2.29 9.05
CA PHE A 221 -4.26 -2.03 7.64
C PHE A 221 -3.77 -0.66 7.18
N GLY A 222 -4.00 0.39 7.98
CA GLY A 222 -3.52 1.74 7.69
C GLY A 222 -2.00 1.88 7.68
N ASN A 223 -1.29 0.93 8.29
CA ASN A 223 0.17 0.88 8.31
C ASN A 223 0.77 0.08 7.14
N LEU A 224 -0.03 -0.64 6.34
CA LEU A 224 0.48 -1.41 5.19
C LEU A 224 1.21 -0.54 4.16
N SER A 225 0.88 0.74 4.05
CA SER A 225 1.59 1.69 3.20
C SER A 225 3.06 1.89 3.61
N GLY A 226 3.40 1.66 4.88
CA GLY A 226 4.78 1.68 5.39
C GLY A 226 5.49 0.34 5.32
N LEU A 227 4.80 -0.75 4.97
CA LEU A 227 5.37 -2.09 4.88
C LEU A 227 5.90 -2.34 3.46
N LEU A 228 7.22 -2.44 3.34
CA LEU A 228 7.90 -2.48 2.04
C LEU A 228 8.73 -3.76 1.88
N PRO A 229 8.58 -4.50 0.76
CA PRO A 229 9.53 -5.56 0.43
C PRO A 229 10.88 -4.94 0.04
N ILE A 230 11.97 -5.44 0.62
CA ILE A 230 13.34 -4.98 0.33
C ILE A 230 14.19 -6.04 -0.37
N LYS A 231 13.89 -7.32 -0.14
CA LYS A 231 14.57 -8.44 -0.80
C LYS A 231 13.60 -9.57 -1.07
N THR A 232 13.85 -10.26 -2.17
CA THR A 232 13.10 -11.45 -2.59
C THR A 232 14.08 -12.53 -3.04
N PHE A 233 13.71 -13.78 -2.81
CA PHE A 233 14.51 -14.95 -3.14
C PHE A 233 13.63 -15.95 -3.88
N VAL A 234 14.22 -16.69 -4.83
CA VAL A 234 13.51 -17.73 -5.59
C VAL A 234 14.24 -19.05 -5.49
N VAL A 235 13.47 -20.11 -5.21
CA VAL A 235 13.90 -21.51 -5.20
C VAL A 235 12.96 -22.29 -6.12
N GLU A 236 13.52 -23.07 -7.03
CA GLU A 236 12.77 -24.08 -7.78
C GLU A 236 13.13 -25.46 -7.23
N LYS A 237 12.14 -26.19 -6.69
CA LYS A 237 12.34 -27.53 -6.15
C LYS A 237 11.05 -28.33 -6.20
N ASP A 238 11.16 -29.64 -6.44
CA ASP A 238 10.04 -30.60 -6.42
C ASP A 238 8.86 -30.20 -7.32
N GLY A 239 9.14 -29.61 -8.48
CA GLY A 239 8.11 -29.14 -9.41
C GLY A 239 7.31 -27.94 -8.92
N ASN A 240 7.85 -27.17 -7.97
CA ASN A 240 7.28 -25.92 -7.49
C ASN A 240 8.27 -24.76 -7.62
N ALA A 241 7.73 -23.58 -7.92
CA ALA A 241 8.41 -22.31 -7.73
C ALA A 241 8.03 -21.77 -6.34
N ALA A 242 9.03 -21.51 -5.51
CA ALA A 242 8.88 -20.94 -4.18
C ALA A 242 9.55 -19.57 -4.13
N ILE A 243 8.84 -18.58 -3.58
CA ILE A 243 9.34 -17.22 -3.39
C ILE A 243 9.34 -16.89 -1.90
N GLY A 244 10.49 -16.44 -1.41
CA GLY A 244 10.63 -15.80 -0.10
C GLY A 244 10.68 -14.29 -0.26
N VAL A 245 9.99 -13.55 0.61
CA VAL A 245 10.02 -12.09 0.65
C VAL A 245 10.43 -11.61 2.05
N VAL A 246 11.35 -10.65 2.10
CA VAL A 246 11.71 -9.92 3.31
C VAL A 246 11.10 -8.53 3.24
N VAL A 247 10.31 -8.19 4.24
CA VAL A 247 9.62 -6.89 4.38
C VAL A 247 10.12 -6.14 5.61
N ILE A 248 10.10 -4.82 5.52
CA ILE A 248 10.38 -3.91 6.64
C ILE A 248 9.24 -2.91 6.81
N TYR A 249 9.05 -2.40 8.02
CA TYR A 249 8.17 -1.27 8.27
C TYR A 249 8.97 0.02 8.43
N SER A 250 8.47 1.12 7.85
CA SER A 250 9.01 2.47 8.07
C SER A 250 7.89 3.52 8.04
N ASP A 251 7.77 4.29 9.12
CA ASP A 251 6.87 5.44 9.20
C ASP A 251 7.21 6.52 8.15
N LYS A 252 8.49 6.66 7.80
CA LYS A 252 8.91 7.59 6.75
C LYS A 252 8.34 7.15 5.40
N ILE A 253 8.46 5.87 5.06
CA ILE A 253 7.90 5.34 3.80
C ILE A 253 6.36 5.48 3.78
N LYS A 254 5.69 5.25 4.90
CA LYS A 254 4.25 5.52 5.04
C LYS A 254 3.89 6.97 4.71
N GLY A 255 4.58 7.93 5.33
CA GLY A 255 4.37 9.36 5.07
C GLY A 255 4.66 9.76 3.62
N MET A 256 5.71 9.21 3.02
CA MET A 256 6.04 9.42 1.61
C MET A 256 4.88 9.02 0.69
N PHE A 257 4.26 7.87 0.94
CA PHE A 257 3.13 7.39 0.16
C PHE A 257 1.86 8.19 0.40
N GLU A 258 1.66 8.70 1.61
CA GLU A 258 0.56 9.62 1.91
C GLU A 258 0.70 10.94 1.12
N ASP A 259 1.90 11.51 1.04
CA ASP A 259 2.17 12.70 0.20
C ASP A 259 1.87 12.41 -1.28
N ILE A 260 2.37 11.29 -1.79
CA ILE A 260 2.12 10.82 -3.17
C ILE A 260 0.63 10.71 -3.46
N LYS A 261 -0.13 10.10 -2.55
CA LYS A 261 -1.57 9.89 -2.69
C LYS A 261 -2.34 11.20 -2.82
N HIS A 262 -1.91 12.25 -2.14
CA HIS A 262 -2.50 13.58 -2.23
C HIS A 262 -1.97 14.42 -3.40
N GLY A 263 -1.09 13.85 -4.24
CA GLY A 263 -0.47 14.55 -5.37
C GLY A 263 0.59 15.57 -4.95
N ASN A 264 1.04 15.52 -3.70
CA ASN A 264 2.10 16.37 -3.18
C ASN A 264 3.46 15.79 -3.57
N GLU A 265 4.45 16.68 -3.69
CA GLU A 265 5.83 16.21 -3.74
C GLU A 265 6.20 15.65 -2.37
N PRO A 266 6.76 14.42 -2.28
CA PRO A 266 7.17 13.86 -1.01
C PRO A 266 8.08 14.80 -0.26
N VAL A 267 7.74 15.07 1.01
CA VAL A 267 8.55 15.91 1.90
C VAL A 267 9.89 15.22 2.22
N ILE A 268 9.91 13.90 2.05
CA ILE A 268 11.06 13.05 2.23
C ILE A 268 12.06 13.22 1.08
N VAL A 269 13.30 13.55 1.47
CA VAL A 269 14.45 13.61 0.57
C VAL A 269 15.57 12.73 1.10
N GLY A 270 16.31 12.12 0.18
CA GLY A 270 17.50 11.35 0.51
C GLY A 270 18.78 12.21 0.56
N LYS A 271 19.90 11.54 0.86
CA LYS A 271 21.26 12.04 0.61
C LYS A 271 22.07 10.92 -0.03
N GLY A 272 22.73 11.21 -1.15
CA GLY A 272 23.57 10.24 -1.87
C GLY A 272 22.76 9.26 -2.72
N GLY A 273 21.63 9.69 -3.28
CA GLY A 273 20.87 8.85 -4.21
C GLY A 273 21.61 8.63 -5.54
N GLN A 274 21.21 7.59 -6.27
CA GLN A 274 21.86 7.11 -7.48
C GLN A 274 20.82 6.89 -8.59
N SER A 275 21.21 7.07 -9.85
CA SER A 275 20.32 6.78 -10.97
C SER A 275 19.93 5.30 -10.99
N PRO A 276 18.64 4.96 -11.20
CA PRO A 276 18.20 3.57 -11.29
C PRO A 276 18.97 2.76 -12.33
N SER A 277 19.33 3.35 -13.47
CA SER A 277 20.07 2.65 -14.52
C SER A 277 21.48 2.23 -14.06
N ASP A 278 22.10 3.02 -13.17
CA ASP A 278 23.43 2.70 -12.64
C ASP A 278 23.35 1.58 -11.61
N LEU A 279 22.26 1.49 -10.83
CA LEU A 279 22.03 0.37 -9.91
C LEU A 279 21.93 -0.99 -10.63
N TYR A 280 21.62 -0.99 -11.93
CA TYR A 280 21.48 -2.19 -12.76
C TYR A 280 22.55 -2.33 -13.86
N LYS A 281 23.60 -1.50 -13.86
CA LYS A 281 24.56 -1.45 -14.97
C LYS A 281 25.20 -2.80 -15.24
N ASP A 282 25.67 -3.47 -14.18
CA ASP A 282 26.41 -4.73 -14.25
C ASP A 282 25.56 -5.96 -13.91
N LYS A 283 24.27 -5.78 -13.57
CA LYS A 283 23.34 -6.88 -13.30
C LYS A 283 22.95 -7.62 -14.60
N SER A 284 23.28 -8.89 -14.65
CA SER A 284 22.90 -9.83 -15.71
C SER A 284 21.43 -10.25 -15.57
N GLY A 285 20.89 -10.97 -16.57
CA GLY A 285 19.54 -11.52 -16.46
C GLY A 285 19.39 -12.54 -15.32
N GLU A 286 20.46 -13.26 -15.00
CA GLU A 286 20.46 -14.20 -13.87
C GLU A 286 20.35 -13.47 -12.53
N ASP A 287 21.06 -12.35 -12.37
CA ASP A 287 21.09 -11.54 -11.14
C ASP A 287 19.76 -10.86 -10.82
N MET A 288 18.78 -10.98 -11.72
CA MET A 288 17.47 -10.35 -11.65
C MET A 288 16.33 -11.39 -11.51
N MET A 289 16.64 -12.69 -11.60
CA MET A 289 15.62 -13.74 -11.59
C MET A 289 14.83 -13.81 -10.28
N GLY A 290 15.46 -13.46 -9.15
CA GLY A 290 14.84 -13.39 -7.83
C GLY A 290 14.22 -12.03 -7.49
N ASP A 291 14.27 -11.03 -8.39
CA ASP A 291 13.68 -9.72 -8.14
C ASP A 291 12.18 -9.72 -8.50
N TYR A 292 11.33 -9.69 -7.46
CA TYR A 292 9.88 -9.60 -7.58
C TYR A 292 9.31 -8.42 -6.79
N GLY A 293 8.11 -7.98 -7.19
CA GLY A 293 7.38 -6.92 -6.51
C GLY A 293 7.89 -5.52 -6.84
N ILE A 294 7.86 -4.66 -5.82
CA ILE A 294 8.27 -3.26 -5.91
C ILE A 294 9.46 -2.98 -5.00
N ARG A 295 10.19 -1.89 -5.26
CA ARG A 295 11.20 -1.32 -4.35
C ARG A 295 11.09 0.19 -4.37
N VAL A 296 11.46 0.82 -3.27
CA VAL A 296 11.63 2.27 -3.21
C VAL A 296 13.12 2.56 -3.22
N GLY A 297 13.54 3.49 -4.08
CA GLY A 297 14.91 3.97 -4.15
C GLY A 297 14.95 5.49 -4.28
N PHE A 298 16.15 6.06 -4.19
CA PHE A 298 16.37 7.51 -4.27
C PHE A 298 17.32 7.85 -5.41
N GLY A 299 16.91 8.82 -6.24
CA GLY A 299 17.68 9.30 -7.38
C GLY A 299 18.78 10.29 -7.00
N GLU A 300 19.64 10.66 -7.94
CA GLU A 300 20.69 11.68 -7.75
C GLU A 300 20.12 13.05 -7.33
N ASP A 301 18.88 13.33 -7.72
CA ASP A 301 18.13 14.50 -7.29
C ASP A 301 17.57 14.38 -5.86
N ASN A 302 17.97 13.34 -5.13
CA ASN A 302 17.52 12.96 -3.80
C ASN A 302 16.00 12.73 -3.69
N LYS A 303 15.30 12.55 -4.81
CA LYS A 303 13.86 12.28 -4.83
C LYS A 303 13.59 10.77 -4.82
N PRO A 304 12.51 10.33 -4.14
CA PRO A 304 12.11 8.94 -4.18
C PRO A 304 11.56 8.56 -5.55
N TYR A 305 11.79 7.30 -5.92
CA TYR A 305 11.14 6.63 -7.05
C TYR A 305 10.74 5.22 -6.64
N ILE A 306 9.76 4.67 -7.36
CA ILE A 306 9.32 3.28 -7.18
C ILE A 306 9.80 2.48 -8.38
N LEU A 307 10.44 1.36 -8.12
CA LEU A 307 10.77 0.36 -9.13
C LEU A 307 9.79 -0.80 -9.01
N ALA A 308 9.35 -1.32 -10.14
CA ALA A 308 8.51 -2.50 -10.21
C ALA A 308 9.12 -3.51 -11.17
N TYR A 309 9.31 -4.72 -10.66
CA TYR A 309 9.82 -5.84 -11.43
C TYR A 309 8.69 -6.62 -12.03
N GLY A 310 8.92 -7.14 -13.22
CA GLY A 310 8.03 -8.10 -13.84
C GLY A 310 8.79 -9.01 -14.77
N GLN A 311 8.30 -10.23 -14.88
CA GLN A 311 8.86 -11.27 -15.73
C GLN A 311 7.77 -11.79 -16.66
N GLY A 312 8.18 -12.24 -17.83
CA GLY A 312 7.32 -12.80 -18.86
C GLY A 312 8.08 -13.88 -19.62
N SER A 313 7.34 -14.78 -20.25
CA SER A 313 7.91 -15.81 -21.11
C SER A 313 7.06 -15.94 -22.36
N TYR A 314 7.62 -16.52 -23.41
CA TYR A 314 6.86 -16.79 -24.61
C TYR A 314 7.19 -18.17 -25.13
N ASN A 315 6.23 -19.07 -25.01
CA ASN A 315 6.31 -20.45 -25.48
C ASN A 315 5.28 -20.73 -26.60
N GLY A 316 4.75 -19.66 -27.21
CA GLY A 316 3.76 -19.73 -28.30
C GLY A 316 4.41 -19.89 -29.68
N PRO A 317 3.58 -20.13 -30.73
CA PRO A 317 4.07 -20.30 -32.11
C PRO A 317 4.69 -19.01 -32.65
N SER A 318 5.78 -19.11 -33.41
CA SER A 318 6.42 -17.93 -34.03
C SER A 318 5.43 -17.14 -34.89
N ILE A 319 5.18 -15.88 -34.52
CA ILE A 319 4.36 -14.95 -35.30
C ILE A 319 5.26 -14.19 -36.26
N GLN A 320 4.92 -14.17 -37.56
CA GLN A 320 5.71 -13.46 -38.56
C GLN A 320 5.81 -11.96 -38.22
N GLY A 321 7.03 -11.44 -38.15
CA GLY A 321 7.31 -10.02 -37.87
C GLY A 321 7.30 -9.61 -36.39
N VAL A 322 7.08 -10.53 -35.45
CA VAL A 322 7.14 -10.23 -34.01
C VAL A 322 8.11 -11.19 -33.33
N SER A 323 9.12 -10.65 -32.64
CA SER A 323 10.05 -11.50 -31.90
C SER A 323 9.38 -12.04 -30.63
N ALA A 324 9.73 -13.27 -30.24
CA ALA A 324 9.34 -13.84 -28.94
C ALA A 324 9.72 -12.91 -27.76
N GLY A 325 10.80 -12.14 -27.93
CA GLY A 325 11.23 -11.13 -26.96
C GLY A 325 10.22 -10.00 -26.80
N ASP A 326 9.68 -9.44 -27.89
CA ASP A 326 8.71 -8.34 -27.79
C ASP A 326 7.48 -8.74 -26.98
N TYR A 327 7.00 -9.97 -27.17
CA TYR A 327 5.89 -10.49 -26.39
C TYR A 327 6.29 -10.76 -24.94
N GLY A 328 7.44 -11.37 -24.68
CA GLY A 328 7.96 -11.62 -23.33
C GLY A 328 8.12 -10.33 -22.52
N TYR A 329 8.70 -9.28 -23.12
CA TYR A 329 8.83 -7.98 -22.47
C TYR A 329 7.49 -7.28 -22.26
N LYS A 330 6.52 -7.46 -23.16
CA LYS A 330 5.16 -6.94 -22.99
C LYS A 330 4.45 -7.59 -21.81
N GLN A 331 4.54 -8.91 -21.68
CA GLN A 331 4.01 -9.63 -20.52
C GLN A 331 4.71 -9.24 -19.22
N ALA A 332 6.05 -9.14 -19.24
CA ALA A 332 6.82 -8.68 -18.10
C ALA A 332 6.36 -7.29 -17.63
N ALA A 333 6.06 -6.37 -18.55
CA ALA A 333 5.52 -5.05 -18.21
C ALA A 333 4.10 -5.11 -17.61
N ILE A 334 3.28 -6.09 -18.00
CA ILE A 334 1.96 -6.32 -17.39
C ILE A 334 2.13 -6.72 -15.93
N MET A 335 3.02 -7.67 -15.62
CA MET A 335 3.28 -8.10 -14.24
C MET A 335 3.87 -6.97 -13.38
N ALA A 336 4.82 -6.21 -13.92
CA ALA A 336 5.37 -5.04 -13.23
C ALA A 336 4.30 -3.98 -12.92
N ARG A 337 3.36 -3.74 -13.84
CA ARG A 337 2.22 -2.85 -13.60
C ARG A 337 1.29 -3.39 -12.53
N ALA A 338 0.98 -4.70 -12.55
CA ALA A 338 0.16 -5.32 -11.51
C ALA A 338 0.77 -5.14 -10.12
N ASN A 339 2.09 -5.28 -9.98
CA ASN A 339 2.80 -5.03 -8.72
C ASN A 339 2.62 -3.59 -8.19
N LEU A 340 2.60 -2.59 -9.09
CA LEU A 340 2.29 -1.20 -8.71
C LEU A 340 0.82 -1.00 -8.34
N VAL A 341 -0.10 -1.65 -9.05
CA VAL A 341 -1.54 -1.60 -8.72
C VAL A 341 -1.78 -2.17 -7.32
N THR A 342 -1.14 -3.30 -6.98
CA THR A 342 -1.22 -3.90 -5.63
C THR A 342 -0.66 -2.95 -4.56
N LEU A 343 0.46 -2.28 -4.83
CA LEU A 343 1.02 -1.27 -3.93
C LEU A 343 0.01 -0.12 -3.67
N ILE A 344 -0.58 0.43 -4.73
CA ILE A 344 -1.54 1.54 -4.60
C ILE A 344 -2.81 1.07 -3.89
N ALA A 345 -3.32 -0.12 -4.21
CA ALA A 345 -4.47 -0.70 -3.52
C ALA A 345 -4.18 -0.90 -2.03
N GLY A 346 -2.94 -1.29 -1.68
CA GLY A 346 -2.48 -1.45 -0.29
C GLY A 346 -2.47 -0.13 0.50
N GLN A 347 -2.46 1.02 -0.18
CA GLN A 347 -2.60 2.35 0.41
C GLN A 347 -4.08 2.74 0.57
N MET A 348 -4.86 1.82 1.13
CA MET A 348 -6.29 1.99 1.32
C MET A 348 -6.62 3.20 2.20
N SER A 349 -7.82 3.76 2.02
CA SER A 349 -8.35 4.80 2.90
C SER A 349 -8.64 4.27 4.31
N THR A 350 -8.74 5.17 5.28
CA THR A 350 -9.15 4.84 6.65
C THR A 350 -10.51 4.14 6.70
N GLN A 351 -11.44 4.53 5.81
CA GLN A 351 -12.75 3.91 5.70
C GLN A 351 -12.66 2.47 5.17
N GLU A 352 -11.83 2.20 4.16
CA GLU A 352 -11.62 0.85 3.64
C GLU A 352 -10.96 -0.07 4.69
N ALA A 353 -9.97 0.45 5.42
CA ALA A 353 -9.35 -0.26 6.54
C ALA A 353 -10.36 -0.60 7.64
N LEU A 354 -11.27 0.33 7.98
CA LEU A 354 -12.34 0.10 8.93
C LEU A 354 -13.31 -0.99 8.44
N THR A 355 -13.81 -0.89 7.21
CA THR A 355 -14.72 -1.88 6.62
C THR A 355 -14.11 -3.29 6.63
N MET A 356 -12.83 -3.42 6.25
CA MET A 356 -12.13 -4.71 6.29
C MET A 356 -11.98 -5.24 7.73
N SER A 357 -11.73 -4.35 8.69
CA SER A 357 -11.61 -4.71 10.10
C SER A 357 -12.93 -5.20 10.68
N GLU A 358 -14.04 -4.55 10.33
CA GLU A 358 -15.40 -4.95 10.72
C GLU A 358 -15.77 -6.31 10.11
N ASP A 359 -15.46 -6.54 8.84
CA ASP A 359 -15.74 -7.82 8.15
C ASP A 359 -15.01 -9.00 8.81
N ILE A 360 -13.71 -8.84 9.09
CA ILE A 360 -12.90 -9.82 9.82
C ILE A 360 -13.45 -10.05 11.22
N SER A 361 -13.76 -8.96 11.94
CA SER A 361 -14.24 -9.05 13.33
C SER A 361 -15.63 -9.70 13.43
N SER A 362 -16.49 -9.51 12.43
CA SER A 362 -17.81 -10.15 12.36
C SER A 362 -17.71 -11.67 12.13
N THR A 363 -16.68 -12.11 11.40
CA THR A 363 -16.40 -13.54 11.18
C THR A 363 -15.92 -14.21 12.47
N LEU A 364 -15.09 -13.51 13.25
CA LEU A 364 -14.65 -13.95 14.58
C LEU A 364 -15.82 -14.02 15.57
N ALA A 365 -16.69 -13.03 15.58
CA ALA A 365 -17.86 -12.94 16.47
C ALA A 365 -18.87 -14.09 16.28
N LYS A 366 -18.96 -14.70 15.10
CA LYS A 366 -19.83 -15.87 14.85
C LYS A 366 -19.26 -17.19 15.42
N ASN A 367 -17.98 -17.24 15.74
CA ASN A 367 -17.25 -18.44 16.16
C ASN A 367 -17.09 -18.57 17.69
N THR A 368 -17.66 -17.63 18.46
CA THR A 368 -17.64 -17.56 19.94
C THR A 368 -18.32 -18.73 20.66
N LYS A 369 -19.01 -19.64 19.95
CA LYS A 369 -19.51 -20.91 20.54
C LYS A 369 -18.39 -21.80 21.11
N THR A 370 -17.12 -21.54 20.81
CA THR A 370 -15.97 -22.37 21.22
C THR A 370 -15.18 -21.85 22.43
N GLN A 371 -15.57 -20.72 23.03
CA GLN A 371 -14.96 -20.12 24.24
C GLN A 371 -13.42 -19.93 24.22
N GLN A 372 -12.75 -19.99 23.07
CA GLN A 372 -11.32 -19.70 22.98
C GLN A 372 -11.09 -18.24 22.58
N THR A 373 -10.29 -17.52 23.37
CA THR A 373 -9.68 -16.23 23.02
C THR A 373 -8.74 -16.44 21.83
N ARG A 374 -9.30 -16.55 20.63
CA ARG A 374 -8.50 -16.69 19.41
C ARG A 374 -7.84 -15.36 19.09
N ARG A 375 -6.50 -15.40 18.98
CA ARG A 375 -5.72 -14.42 18.23
C ARG A 375 -6.35 -14.30 16.83
N ILE A 376 -6.31 -13.12 16.23
CA ILE A 376 -6.76 -12.97 14.84
C ILE A 376 -5.78 -13.78 13.99
N ASP A 377 -6.27 -14.87 13.42
CA ASP A 377 -5.45 -15.77 12.62
C ASP A 377 -5.04 -15.02 11.35
N ALA A 378 -3.73 -15.03 11.06
CA ALA A 378 -3.19 -14.38 9.88
C ALA A 378 -3.84 -14.91 8.59
N THR A 379 -4.33 -16.14 8.59
CA THR A 379 -5.04 -16.76 7.47
C THR A 379 -6.36 -16.07 7.12
N ASP A 380 -7.09 -15.56 8.12
CA ASP A 380 -8.34 -14.81 7.89
C ASP A 380 -8.02 -13.45 7.26
N ILE A 381 -6.98 -12.78 7.78
CA ILE A 381 -6.49 -11.50 7.24
C ILE A 381 -5.99 -11.70 5.80
N GLU A 382 -5.22 -12.77 5.53
CA GLU A 382 -4.71 -13.11 4.20
C GLU A 382 -5.84 -13.27 3.18
N LYS A 383 -6.89 -14.02 3.53
CA LYS A 383 -8.04 -14.25 2.63
C LYS A 383 -8.80 -12.95 2.33
N THR A 384 -9.05 -12.13 3.35
CA THR A 384 -9.72 -10.83 3.18
C THR A 384 -8.87 -9.87 2.34
N LEU A 385 -7.56 -9.82 2.59
CA LEU A 385 -6.63 -8.96 1.85
C LEU A 385 -6.48 -9.41 0.38
N SER A 386 -6.37 -10.71 0.12
CA SER A 386 -6.41 -11.27 -1.24
C SER A 386 -7.69 -10.90 -1.97
N THR A 387 -8.84 -10.99 -1.30
CA THR A 387 -10.15 -10.62 -1.89
C THR A 387 -10.19 -9.13 -2.22
N TYR A 388 -9.70 -8.28 -1.31
CA TYR A 388 -9.61 -6.85 -1.52
C TYR A 388 -8.75 -6.49 -2.74
N TYR A 389 -7.55 -7.05 -2.87
CA TYR A 389 -6.68 -6.76 -4.03
C TYR A 389 -7.31 -7.17 -5.37
N LYS A 390 -7.97 -8.33 -5.41
CA LYS A 390 -8.66 -8.80 -6.62
C LYS A 390 -9.81 -7.89 -7.05
N THR A 391 -10.47 -7.21 -6.11
CA THR A 391 -11.62 -6.32 -6.41
C THR A 391 -11.22 -4.88 -6.76
N LYS A 392 -10.02 -4.44 -6.35
CA LYS A 392 -9.55 -3.05 -6.54
C LYS A 392 -8.67 -2.83 -7.78
N ALA A 393 -8.44 -3.84 -8.60
CA ALA A 393 -7.38 -3.90 -9.62
C ALA A 393 -7.48 -2.92 -10.83
N ASN A 394 -8.35 -1.91 -10.80
CA ASN A 394 -8.58 -1.00 -11.93
C ASN A 394 -8.03 0.40 -11.66
N LEU A 395 -6.72 0.57 -11.78
CA LEU A 395 -6.07 1.89 -11.74
C LEU A 395 -5.19 2.11 -12.97
N ASP A 396 -5.43 3.21 -13.68
CA ASP A 396 -4.57 3.64 -14.80
C ASP A 396 -3.32 4.31 -14.25
N ILE A 397 -2.19 3.61 -14.30
CA ILE A 397 -0.90 4.12 -13.81
C ILE A 397 -0.20 4.88 -14.94
N VAL A 398 -0.14 6.19 -14.76
CA VAL A 398 0.51 7.14 -15.68
C VAL A 398 1.97 7.36 -15.28
N GLY A 399 2.83 7.74 -16.24
CA GLY A 399 4.21 8.13 -15.95
C GLY A 399 5.19 6.97 -15.74
N LEU A 400 4.91 5.79 -16.30
CA LEU A 400 5.80 4.63 -16.24
C LEU A 400 6.84 4.66 -17.34
N LYS A 401 8.10 4.48 -16.97
CA LYS A 401 9.22 4.31 -17.91
C LYS A 401 9.96 3.01 -17.65
N THR A 402 10.40 2.33 -18.70
CA THR A 402 11.27 1.15 -18.56
C THR A 402 12.72 1.61 -18.36
N VAL A 403 13.36 1.17 -17.28
CA VAL A 403 14.77 1.52 -16.97
C VAL A 403 15.74 0.36 -17.20
N LYS A 404 15.25 -0.88 -17.23
CA LYS A 404 16.04 -2.07 -17.58
C LYS A 404 15.17 -3.09 -18.30
N ARG A 405 15.77 -3.77 -19.28
CA ARG A 405 15.27 -4.98 -19.93
C ARG A 405 16.37 -6.04 -19.81
N TRP A 406 15.99 -7.27 -19.53
CA TRP A 406 16.93 -8.37 -19.46
C TRP A 406 16.29 -9.66 -19.98
N ARG A 407 17.15 -10.61 -20.32
CA ARG A 407 16.78 -11.92 -20.85
C ARG A 407 17.64 -12.97 -20.18
N TYR A 408 17.04 -14.07 -19.75
CA TYR A 408 17.74 -15.22 -19.20
C TYR A 408 17.16 -16.51 -19.77
N LYS A 409 18.02 -17.42 -20.21
CA LYS A 409 17.60 -18.76 -20.63
C LYS A 409 17.77 -19.68 -19.43
N LEU A 410 16.69 -20.34 -19.01
CA LEU A 410 16.72 -21.23 -17.84
C LEU A 410 17.68 -22.41 -18.13
N PRO A 411 18.59 -22.75 -17.19
CA PRO A 411 19.55 -23.82 -17.39
C PRO A 411 18.83 -25.16 -17.57
N GLY A 412 19.26 -25.95 -18.54
CA GLY A 412 18.67 -27.26 -18.83
C GLY A 412 17.31 -27.24 -19.57
N THR A 413 16.79 -26.06 -19.94
CA THR A 413 15.54 -25.94 -20.73
C THR A 413 15.73 -25.05 -21.95
N GLU A 414 14.76 -25.06 -22.87
CA GLU A 414 14.68 -24.08 -23.96
C GLU A 414 13.95 -22.79 -23.58
N ASN A 415 13.35 -22.75 -22.38
CA ASN A 415 12.51 -21.65 -21.95
C ASN A 415 13.35 -20.40 -21.67
N ILE A 416 12.88 -19.27 -22.18
CA ILE A 416 13.52 -17.96 -21.99
C ILE A 416 12.59 -17.10 -21.14
N VAL A 417 13.15 -16.58 -20.05
CA VAL A 417 12.55 -15.54 -19.22
C VAL A 417 13.01 -14.19 -19.71
N TYR A 418 12.06 -13.30 -19.91
CA TYR A 418 12.27 -11.89 -20.21
C TYR A 418 11.82 -11.09 -19.00
N GLY A 419 12.59 -10.08 -18.60
CA GLY A 419 12.21 -9.23 -17.49
C GLY A 419 12.36 -7.76 -17.80
N VAL A 420 11.59 -6.97 -17.07
CA VAL A 420 11.63 -5.51 -17.12
C VAL A 420 11.68 -4.92 -15.73
N VAL A 421 12.30 -3.76 -15.63
CA VAL A 421 12.17 -2.88 -14.46
C VAL A 421 11.48 -1.61 -14.93
N LEU A 422 10.29 -1.38 -14.40
CA LEU A 422 9.55 -0.14 -14.60
C LEU A 422 9.88 0.82 -13.46
N LYS A 423 10.10 2.08 -13.78
CA LYS A 423 10.21 3.18 -12.83
C LYS A 423 8.95 4.03 -12.88
N TRP A 424 8.41 4.32 -11.70
CA TRP A 424 7.40 5.33 -11.47
C TRP A 424 7.99 6.45 -10.61
N ASP A 425 7.80 7.70 -11.05
CA ASP A 425 8.18 8.88 -10.26
C ASP A 425 7.25 10.07 -10.55
N PRO A 426 7.00 10.95 -9.57
CA PRO A 426 6.07 12.08 -9.73
C PRO A 426 6.41 13.01 -10.90
N LYS A 427 7.70 13.20 -11.22
CA LYS A 427 8.12 14.03 -12.36
C LYS A 427 7.63 13.42 -13.68
N GLN A 428 7.69 12.10 -13.85
CA GLN A 428 7.18 11.43 -15.05
C GLN A 428 5.66 11.53 -15.15
N VAL A 429 4.94 11.49 -14.02
CA VAL A 429 3.49 11.72 -14.00
C VAL A 429 3.17 13.12 -14.50
N ALA A 430 3.86 14.14 -13.99
CA ALA A 430 3.69 15.52 -14.43
C ALA A 430 3.99 15.69 -15.93
N THR A 431 5.06 15.08 -16.43
CA THR A 431 5.41 15.07 -17.86
C THR A 431 4.34 14.39 -18.69
N ALA A 432 3.88 13.21 -18.29
CA ALA A 432 2.84 12.46 -19.00
C ALA A 432 1.51 13.24 -19.02
N ASN A 433 1.13 13.90 -17.93
CA ASN A 433 -0.06 14.75 -17.88
C ASN A 433 0.08 15.98 -18.79
N LYS A 434 1.26 16.60 -18.87
CA LYS A 434 1.52 17.70 -19.82
C LYS A 434 1.37 17.25 -21.27
N ILE A 435 1.86 16.05 -21.61
CA ILE A 435 1.73 15.48 -22.95
C ILE A 435 0.26 15.14 -23.24
N LYS A 436 -0.44 14.48 -22.31
CA LYS A 436 -1.84 14.07 -22.47
C LYS A 436 -2.78 15.27 -22.61
N ASN A 437 -2.51 16.34 -21.87
CA ASN A 437 -3.32 17.56 -21.87
C ASN A 437 -2.76 18.63 -22.83
N PHE A 438 -1.82 18.28 -23.71
CA PHE A 438 -1.28 19.21 -24.68
C PHE A 438 -2.38 19.60 -25.68
N SER A 439 -2.78 20.88 -25.63
CA SER A 439 -3.69 21.48 -26.59
C SER A 439 -2.91 22.28 -27.62
N TYR A 440 -2.92 21.82 -28.87
CA TYR A 440 -2.28 22.52 -29.98
C TYR A 440 -2.88 23.94 -30.20
N ASP A 441 -4.18 24.08 -29.94
CA ASP A 441 -4.89 25.36 -30.09
C ASP A 441 -4.49 26.38 -29.01
N GLU A 442 -4.27 25.93 -27.77
CA GLU A 442 -3.77 26.81 -26.70
C GLU A 442 -2.30 27.19 -26.94
N TYR A 443 -1.48 26.25 -27.40
CA TYR A 443 -0.10 26.50 -27.79
C TYR A 443 0.00 27.54 -28.91
N ARG A 444 -0.87 27.45 -29.94
CA ARG A 444 -0.97 28.44 -31.02
C ARG A 444 -1.40 29.81 -30.49
N LYS A 445 -2.42 29.87 -29.63
CA LYS A 445 -2.91 31.15 -29.07
C LYS A 445 -1.87 31.88 -28.21
N GLN A 446 -1.07 31.14 -27.44
CA GLN A 446 -0.01 31.72 -26.60
C GLN A 446 1.23 32.14 -27.40
N ASN A 447 1.52 31.47 -28.52
CA ASN A 447 2.71 31.73 -29.33
C ASN A 447 2.43 32.50 -30.63
N THR A 448 1.18 32.92 -30.87
CA THR A 448 0.88 33.91 -31.91
C THR A 448 1.17 35.29 -31.31
N GLN A 449 2.28 35.90 -31.70
CA GLN A 449 2.59 37.27 -31.29
C GLN A 449 1.45 38.22 -31.70
N ASN A 450 1.04 39.10 -30.76
CA ASN A 450 0.28 40.31 -31.06
C ASN A 450 1.05 41.12 -32.11
N THR A 451 0.72 40.93 -33.38
CA THR A 451 1.16 41.84 -34.44
C THR A 451 0.09 42.92 -34.53
N GLU A 452 0.07 43.83 -33.55
CA GLU A 452 -0.61 45.11 -33.74
C GLU A 452 0.30 46.03 -34.56
N SER A 453 -0.32 46.65 -35.56
CA SER A 453 0.15 47.71 -36.47
C SER A 453 0.72 47.26 -37.81
N GLY A 454 -0.18 47.22 -38.81
CA GLY A 454 0.14 47.09 -40.23
C GLY A 454 -1.13 47.31 -41.03
N GLN A 455 -1.31 48.54 -41.52
CA GLN A 455 -2.50 49.04 -42.21
C GLN A 455 -3.06 48.09 -43.27
N SER A 456 -4.40 48.05 -43.32
CA SER A 456 -5.17 47.56 -44.45
C SER A 456 -4.80 48.32 -45.73
N SER A 457 -4.26 47.60 -46.72
CA SER A 457 -4.53 47.89 -48.13
C SER A 457 -4.77 46.58 -48.86
N LEU A 458 -6.03 46.32 -49.16
CA LEU A 458 -6.45 45.33 -50.14
C LEU A 458 -5.84 45.69 -51.49
N ASN A 459 -4.99 44.81 -52.03
CA ASN A 459 -4.96 44.56 -53.46
C ASN A 459 -4.66 43.08 -53.70
N GLY A 460 -5.61 42.43 -54.35
CA GLY A 460 -5.74 40.98 -54.41
C GLY A 460 -4.49 40.27 -54.95
N LYS A 461 -3.96 39.36 -54.14
CA LYS A 461 -3.34 38.11 -54.56
C LYS A 461 -3.38 37.16 -53.36
N VAL A 462 -4.04 36.02 -53.55
CA VAL A 462 -3.98 34.90 -52.61
C VAL A 462 -2.52 34.43 -52.59
N ILE A 463 -1.78 34.79 -51.54
CA ILE A 463 -0.49 34.14 -51.26
C ILE A 463 -0.81 32.93 -50.40
N ILE A 464 -0.87 31.75 -51.02
CA ILE A 464 -0.72 30.49 -50.31
C ILE A 464 0.72 30.51 -49.78
N ARG A 465 0.92 30.83 -48.51
CA ARG A 465 2.22 30.60 -47.87
C ARG A 465 2.30 29.12 -47.52
N GLN A 466 2.92 28.35 -48.41
CA GLN A 466 3.59 27.11 -48.05
C GLN A 466 4.58 27.44 -46.93
N SER A 467 4.42 26.77 -45.80
CA SER A 467 5.38 26.81 -44.69
C SER A 467 6.57 25.95 -45.10
N ASP A 468 7.61 26.60 -45.63
CA ASP A 468 8.92 26.02 -45.94
C ASP A 468 9.80 25.88 -44.68
N ASP A 469 9.26 25.36 -43.58
CA ASP A 469 10.02 25.13 -42.35
C ASP A 469 9.80 23.72 -41.80
N ASN A 470 10.06 22.71 -42.63
CA ASN A 470 10.29 21.36 -42.14
C ASN A 470 11.56 20.75 -42.76
N LYS A 471 12.69 20.93 -42.09
CA LYS A 471 14.01 20.47 -42.55
C LYS A 471 14.22 18.94 -42.45
N TYR A 472 13.16 18.15 -42.23
CA TYR A 472 13.28 16.69 -42.06
C TYR A 472 12.33 15.86 -42.94
N LEU A 473 11.61 16.44 -43.90
CA LEU A 473 10.66 15.67 -44.72
C LEU A 473 11.22 15.03 -45.99
N ASN A 474 12.56 15.04 -46.21
CA ASN A 474 13.20 14.44 -47.38
C ASN A 474 14.42 13.57 -47.03
N GLN A 475 14.34 12.70 -46.02
CA GLN A 475 15.27 11.58 -45.88
C GLN A 475 14.52 10.29 -45.53
N TYR A 476 14.33 9.48 -46.58
CA TYR A 476 13.83 8.10 -46.68
C TYR A 476 12.32 7.88 -46.70
#